data_AF-A0A2T0PWP2-F1
#
_entry.id   AF-A0A2T0PWP2-F1
#
_cell.length_a   1.000
_cell.length_b   1.000
_cell.length_c   1.000
_cell.angle_alpha   90.00
_cell.angle_beta   90.00
_cell.angle_gamma   90.00
#
_symmetry.space_group_name_H-M   'P 1'
#
loop_
_entity.id
_entity.type
_entity.pdbx_description
1 polymer ?
#
loop_
_entity_poly.entity_id
_entity_poly.type
_entity_poly.pdbx_seq_one_letter_code
_entity_poly.pdbx_strand_id
1 'polypeptide(L)'
;MATDLSHVQCEAAANELRRQLDDAVADALQAQIFRDFTRDGGRYLMLAQAKLKAVARQCFDAQVCLDRPAVQQAGAVARAERIRGR
;
A
#
# COMPACT_ATOMS: atom_id res chain seq x y z
N MET A 1 -11.24 15.84 -28.01
CA MET A 1 -10.54 16.57 -26.91
C MET A 1 -10.97 16.14 -25.50
N ALA A 2 -11.70 15.04 -25.30
CA ALA A 2 -12.09 14.56 -23.96
C ALA A 2 -11.14 13.51 -23.36
N THR A 3 -10.28 12.90 -24.18
CA THR A 3 -9.36 11.82 -23.79
C THR A 3 -8.17 12.30 -22.96
N ASP A 4 -7.68 13.52 -23.20
CA ASP A 4 -6.52 14.07 -22.46
C ASP A 4 -6.84 14.37 -21.00
N LEU A 5 -8.04 14.89 -20.71
CA LEU A 5 -8.46 15.19 -19.33
C LEU A 5 -8.60 13.91 -18.48
N SER A 6 -9.10 12.82 -19.08
CA SER A 6 -9.18 11.51 -18.41
C SER A 6 -7.81 10.95 -18.10
N HIS A 7 -6.84 11.08 -19.02
CA HIS A 7 -5.49 10.59 -18.83
C HIS A 7 -4.76 11.34 -17.70
N VAL A 8 -4.84 12.68 -17.69
CA VAL A 8 -4.24 13.52 -16.65
C VAL A 8 -4.82 13.22 -15.26
N GLN A 9 -6.12 12.97 -15.16
CA GLN A 9 -6.77 12.57 -13.91
C GLN A 9 -6.30 11.19 -13.43
N CYS A 10 -6.14 10.22 -14.35
CA CYS A 10 -5.59 8.90 -14.02
C CYS A 10 -4.13 8.99 -13.53
N GLU A 11 -3.29 9.82 -14.17
CA GLU A 11 -1.91 10.02 -13.75
C GLU A 11 -1.80 10.73 -12.39
N ALA A 12 -2.64 11.74 -12.14
CA ALA A 12 -2.71 12.39 -10.83
C ALA A 12 -3.11 11.42 -9.72
N ALA A 13 -4.11 10.56 -9.96
CA ALA A 13 -4.52 9.53 -9.03
C ALA A 13 -3.41 8.49 -8.79
N ALA A 14 -2.69 8.08 -9.84
CA ALA A 14 -1.57 7.14 -9.73
C ALA A 14 -0.40 7.73 -8.93
N ASN A 15 -0.10 9.02 -9.12
CA ASN A 15 0.94 9.72 -8.36
C ASN A 15 0.56 9.90 -6.88
N GLU A 16 -0.72 10.16 -6.59
CA GLU A 16 -1.18 10.22 -5.20
C GLU A 16 -1.10 8.85 -4.52
N LEU A 17 -1.46 7.75 -5.21
CA LEU A 17 -1.29 6.39 -4.68
C LEU A 17 0.18 6.04 -4.42
N ARG A 18 1.09 6.46 -5.31
CA ARG A 18 2.55 6.32 -5.10
C ARG A 18 2.99 7.01 -3.82
N ARG A 19 2.57 8.26 -3.63
CA ARG A 19 2.88 9.07 -2.45
C ARG A 19 2.33 8.42 -1.17
N GLN A 20 1.07 7.98 -1.19
CA GLN A 20 0.45 7.29 -0.06
C GLN A 20 1.15 5.98 0.29
N LEU A 21 1.64 5.24 -0.72
CA LEU A 21 2.41 4.02 -0.50
C LEU A 21 3.74 4.33 0.18
N ASP A 22 4.48 5.31 -0.32
CA ASP A 22 5.77 5.71 0.28
C ASP A 22 5.57 6.22 1.72
N ASP A 23 4.53 7.03 1.97
CA ASP A 23 4.15 7.48 3.32
C ASP A 23 3.82 6.29 4.24
N ALA A 24 3.04 5.31 3.77
CA ALA A 24 2.68 4.14 4.56
C ALA A 24 3.87 3.21 4.84
N VAL A 25 4.84 3.14 3.92
CA VAL A 25 6.11 2.42 4.14
C VAL A 25 6.94 3.13 5.22
N ALA A 26 7.05 4.46 5.15
CA ALA A 26 7.75 5.24 6.15
C ALA A 26 7.11 5.08 7.55
N ASP A 27 5.78 5.16 7.64
CA ASP A 27 5.03 4.92 8.88
C ASP A 27 5.30 3.53 9.47
N ALA A 28 5.27 2.49 8.63
CA ALA A 28 5.52 1.12 9.05
C ALA A 28 6.97 0.92 9.54
N LEU A 29 7.95 1.53 8.86
CA LEU A 29 9.34 1.51 9.27
C LEU A 29 9.55 2.25 10.60
N GLN A 30 8.97 3.45 10.74
CA GLN A 30 9.04 4.22 11.97
C GLN A 30 8.40 3.46 13.14
N ALA A 31 7.24 2.84 12.92
CA ALA A 31 6.58 2.04 13.95
C ALA A 31 7.38 0.78 14.32
N GLN A 32 8.09 0.18 13.36
CA GLN A 32 8.98 -0.95 13.60
C GLN A 32 10.16 -0.54 14.49
N ILE A 33 10.84 0.56 14.14
CA ILE A 33 11.88 1.17 14.96
C ILE A 33 11.34 1.46 16.35
N PHE A 34 10.19 2.13 16.47
CA PHE A 34 9.59 2.45 17.77
C PHE A 34 9.32 1.21 18.62
N ARG A 35 8.81 0.12 18.02
CA ARG A 35 8.60 -1.16 18.72
C ARG A 35 9.92 -1.77 19.20
N ASP A 36 10.99 -1.66 18.43
CA ASP A 36 12.28 -2.25 18.80
C ASP A 36 12.94 -1.49 19.97
N PHE A 37 12.59 -0.21 20.17
CA PHE A 37 13.09 0.62 21.28
C PHE A 37 12.10 0.82 22.43
N THR A 38 10.84 0.37 22.31
CA THR A 38 9.80 0.54 23.35
C THR A 38 8.98 -0.73 23.55
N ARG A 39 8.69 -1.06 24.82
CA ARG A 39 7.98 -2.30 25.18
C ARG A 39 6.52 -2.34 24.70
N ASP A 40 5.92 -1.17 24.46
CA ASP A 40 4.50 -1.00 24.12
C ASP A 40 4.23 -0.64 22.64
N GLY A 41 5.25 -0.64 21.78
CA GLY A 41 5.13 -0.23 20.38
C GLY A 41 4.34 -1.19 19.48
N GLY A 42 3.90 -2.35 19.98
CA GLY A 42 3.23 -3.38 19.19
C GLY A 42 1.91 -2.93 18.54
N ARG A 43 1.11 -2.12 19.25
CA ARG A 43 -0.17 -1.61 18.70
C ARG A 43 0.06 -0.62 17.55
N TYR A 44 1.05 0.26 17.68
CA TYR A 44 1.41 1.21 16.63
C TYR A 44 1.93 0.50 15.39
N LEU A 45 2.77 -0.52 15.56
CA LEU A 45 3.24 -1.34 14.44
C LEU A 45 2.08 -2.06 13.74
N MET A 46 1.14 -2.64 14.50
CA MET A 46 -0.02 -3.32 13.92
C MET A 46 -0.85 -2.36 13.05
N LEU A 47 -1.14 -1.15 13.54
CA LEU A 47 -1.90 -0.16 12.79
C LEU A 47 -1.14 0.32 11.53
N ALA A 48 0.16 0.59 11.64
CA ALA A 48 0.97 1.03 10.51
C ALA A 48 1.08 -0.07 9.43
N GLN A 49 1.25 -1.33 9.83
CA GLN A 49 1.25 -2.47 8.91
C GLN A 49 -0.13 -2.68 8.25
N ALA A 50 -1.23 -2.47 8.97
CA ALA A 50 -2.58 -2.55 8.40
C ALA A 50 -2.80 -1.46 7.35
N LYS A 51 -2.38 -0.22 7.62
CA LYS A 51 -2.41 0.89 6.66
C LYS A 51 -1.60 0.57 5.41
N LEU A 52 -0.35 0.09 5.58
CA LEU A 52 0.50 -0.31 4.45
C LEU A 52 -0.16 -1.39 3.59
N LYS A 53 -0.76 -2.42 4.20
CA LYS A 53 -1.48 -3.47 3.44
C LYS A 53 -2.67 -2.93 2.66
N ALA A 54 -3.45 -2.03 3.26
CA ALA A 54 -4.61 -1.42 2.60
C ALA A 54 -4.19 -0.58 1.38
N VAL A 55 -3.17 0.27 1.53
CA VAL A 55 -2.65 1.09 0.43
C VAL A 55 -2.00 0.22 -0.65
N ALA A 56 -1.21 -0.78 -0.26
CA ALA A 56 -0.60 -1.71 -1.22
C ALA A 56 -1.66 -2.47 -2.04
N ARG A 57 -2.82 -2.79 -1.44
CA ARG A 57 -3.94 -3.38 -2.17
C ARG A 57 -4.56 -2.39 -3.16
N GLN A 58 -4.77 -1.15 -2.77
CA GLN A 58 -5.25 -0.10 -3.67
C GLN A 58 -4.30 0.12 -4.86
N CYS A 59 -2.98 0.16 -4.61
CA CYS A 59 -1.98 0.22 -5.68
C CYS A 59 -2.07 -0.99 -6.62
N PHE A 60 -2.23 -2.20 -6.09
CA PHE A 60 -2.36 -3.40 -6.91
C PHE A 60 -3.64 -3.39 -7.76
N ASP A 61 -4.77 -3.04 -7.17
CA ASP A 61 -6.06 -2.97 -7.87
C ASP A 61 -6.04 -1.88 -8.96
N ALA A 62 -5.32 -0.78 -8.74
CA ALA A 62 -5.09 0.30 -9.70
C ALA A 62 -3.96 0.02 -10.72
N GLN A 63 -3.26 -1.13 -10.63
CA GLN A 63 -2.10 -1.47 -11.46
C GLN A 63 -0.92 -0.46 -11.38
N VAL A 64 -0.71 0.12 -10.20
CA VAL A 64 0.38 1.10 -9.91
C VAL A 64 1.38 0.48 -8.93
N CYS A 65 2.65 0.88 -8.99
CA CYS A 65 3.70 0.45 -8.05
C CYS A 65 3.95 -1.07 -8.01
N LEU A 66 3.72 -1.77 -9.13
CA LEU A 66 3.83 -3.23 -9.22
C LEU A 66 5.27 -3.76 -9.02
N ASP A 67 6.26 -2.88 -9.11
CA ASP A 67 7.67 -3.12 -8.79
C ASP A 67 7.94 -3.16 -7.28
N ARG A 68 7.04 -2.60 -6.45
CA ARG A 68 7.23 -2.54 -5.00
C ARG A 68 6.89 -3.89 -4.34
N PRO A 69 7.76 -4.45 -3.49
CA PRO A 69 7.53 -5.76 -2.85
C PRO A 69 6.22 -5.85 -2.05
N ALA A 70 5.84 -4.79 -1.34
CA ALA A 70 4.58 -4.76 -0.58
C ALA A 70 3.34 -4.91 -1.49
N VAL A 71 3.38 -4.33 -2.70
CA VAL A 71 2.29 -4.41 -3.69
C VAL A 71 2.25 -5.80 -4.33
N GLN A 72 3.40 -6.39 -4.64
CA GLN A 72 3.49 -7.77 -5.12
C GLN A 72 2.93 -8.77 -4.10
N GLN A 73 3.27 -8.59 -2.82
CA GLN A 73 2.75 -9.42 -1.73
C GLN A 73 1.24 -9.24 -1.56
N ALA A 74 0.73 -8.02 -1.63
CA ALA A 74 -0.71 -7.75 -1.61
C ALA A 74 -1.43 -8.45 -2.76
N GLY A 75 -0.86 -8.44 -3.96
CA GLY A 75 -1.37 -9.16 -5.12
C GLY A 75 -1.35 -10.69 -4.95
N ALA A 76 -0.30 -11.24 -4.35
CA ALA A 76 -0.23 -12.68 -4.06
C ALA A 76 -1.30 -13.12 -3.05
N VAL A 77 -1.53 -12.32 -2.00
CA VAL A 77 -2.60 -12.56 -1.01
C VAL A 77 -3.97 -12.47 -1.67
N ALA A 78 -4.21 -11.42 -2.48
CA ALA A 78 -5.45 -11.25 -3.24
C ALA A 78 -5.77 -12.45 -4.15
N ARG A 79 -4.74 -13.00 -4.81
CA ARG A 79 -4.87 -14.19 -5.64
C ARG A 79 -5.16 -15.44 -4.80
N ALA A 80 -4.49 -15.59 -3.66
CA ALA A 80 -4.71 -16.70 -2.75
C ALA A 80 -6.13 -16.69 -2.16
N GLU A 81 -6.68 -15.51 -1.82
CA GLU A 81 -8.07 -15.35 -1.35
C GLU A 81 -9.07 -15.79 -2.42
N ARG A 82 -8.88 -15.35 -3.67
CA ARG A 82 -9.70 -15.77 -4.81
C ARG A 82 -9.68 -17.28 -5.03
N ILE A 83 -8.51 -17.92 -4.96
CA ILE A 83 -8.38 -19.38 -5.09
C ILE A 83 -9.12 -20.10 -3.96
N ARG A 84 -9.15 -19.52 -2.76
CA ARG A 84 -9.86 -20.05 -1.60
C ARG A 84 -11.38 -19.79 -1.63
N GLY A 85 -11.88 -19.06 -2.63
CA GLY A 85 -13.30 -18.72 -2.74
C GLY A 85 -13.79 -17.74 -1.66
N ARG A 86 -12.89 -16.90 -1.11
CA ARG A 86 -13.23 -15.79 -0.22
C ARG A 86 -13.19 -14.46 -0.94
#